data_AF-A0A5S9M709-F1
#
_entry.id   AF-A0A5S9M709-F1
#
_cell.length_a   1.000
_cell.length_b   1.000
_cell.length_c   1.000
_cell.angle_alpha   90.00
_cell.angle_beta   90.00
_cell.angle_gamma   90.00
#
_symmetry.space_group_name_H-M   'P 1'
#
loop_
_entity.id
_entity.type
_entity.pdbx_description
1 polymer ?
#
loop_
_entity_poly.entity_id
_entity_poly.type
_entity_poly.pdbx_seq_one_letter_code
_entity_poly.pdbx_strand_id
1 'polypeptide(L)'
;MSIIELFPAFLFSFYSDHRFFVTVPLLAHRTIPAVHRVGFSLFLAVISFSTIKEPPALDIDGLYMMLAVKEAMVGLLLGLIAYIMVSAVQIAGSFIDFQMGFAIANIIDPQTGGRRRR
;
A
#
# COMPACT_ATOMS: atom_id res chain seq x y z
N MET A 1 -26.79 19.27 16.54
CA MET A 1 -25.40 18.81 16.71
C MET A 1 -24.46 19.96 16.43
N SER A 2 -23.65 20.29 17.42
CA SER A 2 -22.68 21.39 17.37
C SER A 2 -21.57 21.02 16.38
N ILE A 3 -20.95 22.00 15.69
CA ILE A 3 -19.74 21.77 14.87
C ILE A 3 -18.63 21.04 15.66
N ILE A 4 -18.58 21.25 16.97
CA ILE A 4 -17.66 20.58 17.91
C ILE A 4 -17.82 19.04 17.92
N GLU A 5 -19.03 18.50 17.78
CA GLU A 5 -19.29 17.05 17.84
C GLU A 5 -18.97 16.35 16.53
N LEU A 6 -18.90 17.12 15.45
CA LEU A 6 -18.64 16.64 14.09
C LEU A 6 -17.13 16.46 13.82
N PHE A 7 -16.31 17.23 14.54
CA PHE A 7 -14.86 17.29 14.37
C PHE A 7 -14.13 15.95 14.65
N PRO A 8 -14.44 15.20 15.73
CA PRO A 8 -13.82 13.90 16.01
C PRO A 8 -14.15 12.83 14.96
N ALA A 9 -15.39 12.84 14.44
CA ALA A 9 -15.84 11.92 13.40
C ALA A 9 -15.10 12.17 12.08
N PHE A 10 -14.92 13.45 11.70
CA PHE A 10 -14.15 13.82 10.51
C PHE A 10 -12.68 13.38 10.61
N LEU A 11 -12.03 13.64 11.76
CA LEU A 11 -10.64 13.21 12.00
C LEU A 11 -10.49 11.69 11.94
N PHE A 12 -11.49 10.94 12.43
CA PHE A 12 -11.47 9.47 12.39
C PHE A 12 -11.54 8.93 10.95
N SER A 13 -12.48 9.43 10.12
CA SER A 13 -12.58 9.03 8.71
C SER A 13 -11.29 9.39 7.95
N PHE A 14 -10.77 10.60 8.13
CA PHE A 14 -9.51 11.01 7.50
C PHE A 14 -8.35 10.08 7.87
N TYR A 15 -8.26 9.70 9.13
CA TYR A 15 -7.21 8.82 9.61
C TYR A 15 -7.29 7.40 9.03
N SER A 16 -8.50 6.86 8.87
CA SER A 16 -8.70 5.53 8.27
C SER A 16 -8.28 5.53 6.78
N ASP A 17 -8.76 6.50 6.01
CA ASP A 17 -8.42 6.62 4.58
C ASP A 17 -6.91 6.86 4.35
N HIS A 18 -6.30 7.70 5.19
CA HIS A 18 -4.87 7.97 5.12
C HIS A 18 -4.02 6.73 5.41
N ARG A 19 -4.40 5.94 6.42
CA ARG A 19 -3.70 4.70 6.76
C ARG A 19 -3.76 3.68 5.64
N PHE A 20 -4.92 3.50 5.01
CA PHE A 20 -5.04 2.61 3.85
C PHE A 20 -4.08 3.00 2.73
N PHE A 21 -3.98 4.30 2.43
CA PHE A 21 -3.05 4.79 1.41
C PHE A 21 -1.57 4.62 1.79
N VAL A 22 -1.22 4.74 3.08
CA VAL A 22 0.15 4.52 3.57
C VAL A 22 0.53 3.04 3.53
N THR A 23 -0.43 2.15 3.81
CA THR A 23 -0.16 0.72 3.93
C THR A 23 -0.17 0.00 2.58
N VAL A 24 -0.89 0.50 1.57
CA VAL A 24 -0.86 -0.05 0.20
C VAL A 24 0.55 0.13 -0.42
N PRO A 25 1.33 -0.95 -0.58
CA PRO A 25 2.72 -0.89 -1.02
C PRO A 25 2.85 -0.62 -2.53
N LEU A 26 1.80 -0.92 -3.30
CA LEU A 26 1.69 -0.52 -4.71
C LEU A 26 1.81 1.01 -4.88
N LEU A 27 1.23 1.77 -3.94
CA LEU A 27 1.34 3.22 -3.89
C LEU A 27 2.58 3.67 -3.12
N ALA A 28 3.16 2.82 -2.26
CA ALA A 28 4.38 3.10 -1.50
C ALA A 28 5.66 3.10 -2.34
N HIS A 29 5.63 2.54 -3.55
CA HIS A 29 6.72 2.72 -4.51
C HIS A 29 7.02 4.21 -4.69
N ARG A 30 8.32 4.50 -4.82
CA ARG A 30 8.95 5.84 -4.82
C ARG A 30 8.45 6.77 -5.95
N THR A 31 7.46 6.32 -6.72
CA THR A 31 6.84 6.95 -7.89
C THR A 31 5.80 8.02 -7.55
N ILE A 32 5.20 8.03 -6.35
CA ILE A 32 4.20 9.05 -5.97
C ILE A 32 4.67 9.82 -4.73
N PRO A 33 4.92 11.15 -4.82
CA PRO A 33 5.25 11.99 -3.68
C PRO A 33 4.21 11.89 -2.55
N ALA A 34 4.67 11.85 -1.29
CA ALA A 34 3.80 11.73 -0.11
C ALA A 34 2.70 12.82 -0.05
N VAL A 35 2.98 14.01 -0.58
CA VAL A 35 2.04 15.15 -0.66
C VAL A 35 0.77 14.80 -1.45
N HIS A 36 0.89 14.10 -2.58
CA HIS A 36 -0.29 13.71 -3.38
C HIS A 36 -1.12 12.63 -2.68
N ARG A 37 -0.48 11.74 -1.92
CA ARG A 37 -1.19 10.69 -1.15
C ARG A 37 -2.02 11.28 -0.03
N VAL A 38 -1.48 12.27 0.69
CA VAL A 38 -2.20 13.02 1.73
C VAL A 38 -3.35 13.82 1.13
N GLY A 39 -3.13 14.47 -0.03
CA GLY A 39 -4.17 15.22 -0.73
C GLY A 39 -5.34 14.33 -1.18
N PHE A 40 -5.06 13.15 -1.73
CA PHE A 40 -6.10 12.18 -2.11
C PHE A 40 -6.84 11.62 -0.90
N SER A 41 -6.15 11.32 0.20
CA SER A 41 -6.83 10.83 1.42
C SER A 41 -7.72 11.92 2.03
N LEU A 42 -7.32 13.19 1.97
CA LEU A 42 -8.16 14.31 2.39
C LEU A 42 -9.43 14.41 1.54
N PHE A 43 -9.30 14.28 0.21
CA PHE A 43 -10.44 14.35 -0.70
C PHE A 43 -11.41 13.18 -0.49
N LEU A 44 -10.90 11.95 -0.32
CA LEU A 44 -11.70 10.78 0.01
C LEU A 44 -12.40 10.91 1.37
N ALA A 45 -11.69 11.43 2.38
CA ALA A 45 -12.27 11.66 3.70
C ALA A 45 -13.46 12.63 3.65
N VAL A 46 -13.38 13.69 2.84
CA VAL A 46 -14.49 14.64 2.64
C VAL A 46 -15.69 13.97 1.97
N ILE A 47 -15.46 13.14 0.95
CA ILE A 47 -16.52 12.38 0.27
C ILE A 47 -17.18 11.37 1.22
N SER A 48 -16.36 10.64 1.99
CA SER A 48 -16.84 9.63 2.92
C SER A 48 -17.62 10.29 4.07
N PHE A 49 -17.14 11.43 4.57
CA PHE A 49 -17.83 12.24 5.55
C PHE A 49 -19.20 12.73 5.03
N SER A 50 -19.29 13.16 3.76
CA SER A 50 -20.54 13.58 3.13
C SER A 50 -21.57 12.44 2.94
N THR A 51 -21.12 11.18 2.99
CA THR A 51 -21.99 10.00 2.81
C THR A 51 -22.62 9.54 4.13
N ILE A 52 -22.01 9.91 5.26
CA ILE A 52 -22.49 9.55 6.59
C ILE A 52 -23.59 10.54 7.00
N LYS A 53 -24.86 10.11 6.84
CA LYS A 53 -26.06 10.92 7.18
C LYS A 53 -26.21 11.19 8.68
N GLU A 54 -25.72 10.31 9.52
CA GLU A 54 -25.70 10.45 10.99
C GLU A 54 -24.34 9.96 11.49
N PRO A 55 -23.38 10.87 11.73
CA PRO A 55 -22.14 10.46 12.36
C PRO A 55 -22.46 9.98 13.78
N PRO A 56 -22.02 8.78 14.18
CA PRO A 56 -22.14 8.38 15.57
C PRO A 56 -21.43 9.44 16.41
N ALA A 57 -22.06 9.88 17.50
CA ALA A 57 -21.44 10.77 18.46
C ALA A 57 -20.24 10.03 19.07
N LEU A 58 -19.08 10.19 18.42
CA LEU A 58 -17.82 9.67 18.89
C LEU A 58 -17.32 10.65 19.93
N ASP A 59 -17.76 10.44 21.17
CA ASP A 59 -17.11 11.06 22.31
C ASP A 59 -15.65 10.61 22.35
N ILE A 60 -14.76 11.55 22.64
CA ILE A 60 -13.32 11.29 22.81
C ILE A 60 -13.14 10.56 24.15
N ASP A 61 -13.51 9.28 24.16
CA ASP A 61 -13.43 8.37 25.30
C ASP A 61 -12.51 7.19 24.97
N GLY A 62 -12.25 6.31 25.94
CA GLY A 62 -11.41 5.12 25.76
C GLY A 62 -11.87 4.20 24.62
N LEU A 63 -13.15 4.21 24.28
CA LEU A 63 -13.71 3.48 23.13
C LEU A 63 -13.13 3.98 21.80
N TYR A 64 -13.01 5.30 21.62
CA TYR A 64 -12.43 5.92 20.42
C TYR A 64 -10.98 5.48 20.21
N MET A 65 -10.20 5.44 21.29
CA MET A 65 -8.81 4.98 21.24
C MET A 65 -8.71 3.50 20.86
N MET A 66 -9.60 2.65 21.39
CA MET A 66 -9.65 1.23 21.04
C MET A 66 -10.04 1.00 19.58
N LEU A 67 -11.02 1.75 19.07
CA LEU A 67 -11.42 1.75 17.67
C LEU A 67 -10.25 2.18 16.77
N ALA A 68 -9.56 3.27 17.11
CA ALA A 68 -8.41 3.76 16.36
C ALA A 68 -7.25 2.76 16.34
N VAL A 69 -7.01 2.00 17.41
CA VAL A 69 -6.00 0.94 17.44
C VAL A 69 -6.41 -0.26 16.58
N LYS A 70 -7.66 -0.72 16.68
CA LYS A 70 -8.17 -1.81 15.85
C LYS A 70 -8.05 -1.49 14.36
N GLU A 71 -8.48 -0.30 13.96
CA GLU A 71 -8.36 0.18 12.58
C GLU A 71 -6.89 0.23 12.13
N ALA A 72 -5.96 0.53 13.06
CA ALA A 72 -4.51 0.57 12.79
C ALA A 72 -3.99 -0.81 12.42
N MET A 73 -4.38 -1.79 13.22
CA MET A 73 -3.96 -3.18 13.03
C MET A 73 -4.50 -3.73 11.71
N VAL A 74 -5.76 -3.44 11.37
CA VAL A 74 -6.35 -3.84 10.09
C VAL A 74 -5.61 -3.19 8.92
N GLY A 75 -5.36 -1.88 8.98
CA GLY A 75 -4.61 -1.17 7.94
C GLY A 75 -3.21 -1.74 7.74
N LEU A 76 -2.51 -2.02 8.85
CA LEU A 76 -1.15 -2.59 8.83
C LEU A 76 -1.13 -4.01 8.24
N LEU A 77 -2.10 -4.85 8.61
CA LEU A 77 -2.24 -6.21 8.06
C LEU A 77 -2.52 -6.19 6.55
N LEU A 78 -3.42 -5.32 6.10
CA LEU A 78 -3.71 -5.15 4.67
C LEU A 78 -2.46 -4.70 3.89
N GLY A 79 -1.68 -3.78 4.47
CA GLY A 79 -0.42 -3.36 3.86
C GLY A 79 0.62 -4.46 3.78
N LEU A 80 0.74 -5.25 4.85
CA LEU A 80 1.63 -6.40 4.89
C LEU A 80 1.29 -7.43 3.79
N ILE A 81 0.00 -7.78 3.65
CA ILE A 81 -0.46 -8.72 2.62
C ILE A 81 -0.12 -8.20 1.22
N ALA A 82 -0.44 -6.93 0.95
CA ALA A 82 -0.14 -6.35 -0.33
C ALA A 82 1.38 -6.25 -0.58
N TYR A 83 2.20 -6.07 0.46
CA TYR A 83 3.66 -5.99 0.36
C TYR A 83 4.21 -7.35 -0.06
N ILE A 84 3.73 -8.40 0.59
CA ILE A 84 4.07 -9.78 0.24
C ILE A 84 3.69 -10.07 -1.21
N MET A 85 2.50 -9.69 -1.68
CA MET A 85 2.07 -9.89 -3.07
C MET A 85 3.00 -9.22 -4.07
N VAL A 86 3.33 -7.94 -3.87
CA VAL A 86 4.24 -7.21 -4.76
C VAL A 86 5.66 -7.80 -4.73
N SER A 87 6.16 -8.15 -3.54
CA SER A 87 7.49 -8.76 -3.40
C SER A 87 7.57 -10.12 -4.08
N ALA A 88 6.50 -10.93 -4.02
CA ALA A 88 6.44 -12.23 -4.69
C ALA A 88 6.55 -12.08 -6.21
N VAL A 89 5.85 -11.09 -6.80
CA VAL A 89 5.95 -10.80 -8.24
C VAL A 89 7.36 -10.34 -8.61
N GLN A 90 8.00 -9.50 -7.81
CA GLN A 90 9.38 -9.05 -8.05
C GLN A 90 10.39 -10.21 -8.01
N ILE A 91 10.25 -11.11 -7.02
CA ILE A 91 11.11 -12.28 -6.91
C ILE A 91 10.89 -13.22 -8.10
N ALA A 92 9.64 -13.42 -8.52
CA ALA A 92 9.34 -14.23 -9.70
C ALA A 92 9.92 -13.64 -10.99
N GLY A 93 9.81 -12.32 -11.19
CA GLY A 93 10.41 -11.63 -12.33
C GLY A 93 11.93 -11.78 -12.34
N SER A 94 12.59 -11.56 -11.20
CA SER A 94 14.03 -11.77 -11.02
C SER A 94 14.44 -13.21 -11.34
N PHE A 95 13.64 -14.20 -10.91
CA PHE A 95 13.91 -15.61 -11.20
C PHE A 95 13.80 -15.95 -12.70
N ILE A 96 12.86 -15.32 -13.42
CA ILE A 96 12.75 -15.46 -14.89
C ILE A 96 13.96 -14.82 -15.58
N ASP A 97 14.38 -13.63 -15.13
CA ASP A 97 15.56 -12.94 -15.66
C ASP A 97 16.85 -13.73 -15.43
N PHE A 98 17.01 -14.39 -14.27
CA PHE A 98 18.14 -15.29 -14.01
C PHE A 98 18.15 -16.47 -14.98
N GLN A 99 17.01 -17.12 -15.22
CA GLN A 99 16.94 -18.23 -16.16
C GLN A 99 17.25 -17.80 -17.60
N MET A 100 16.71 -16.66 -18.05
CA MET A 100 17.03 -16.11 -19.37
C MET A 100 18.49 -15.67 -19.47
N GLY A 101 19.05 -15.07 -18.43
CA GLY A 101 20.46 -14.66 -18.36
C GLY A 101 21.42 -15.85 -18.49
N PHE A 102 21.14 -16.97 -17.81
CA PHE A 102 21.91 -18.21 -17.97
C PHE A 102 21.74 -18.85 -19.35
N ALA A 103 20.55 -18.79 -19.94
CA ALA A 103 20.32 -19.28 -21.30
C ALA A 103 21.15 -18.49 -22.33
N ILE A 104 21.18 -17.16 -22.21
CA ILE A 104 22.00 -16.30 -23.07
C ILE A 104 23.50 -16.56 -22.83
N ALA A 105 23.93 -16.70 -21.58
CA ALA A 105 25.32 -17.02 -21.26
C ALA A 105 25.79 -18.35 -21.87
N ASN A 106 24.95 -19.38 -21.90
CA ASN A 106 25.27 -20.67 -22.51
C ASN A 106 25.29 -20.64 -24.06
N ILE A 107 24.51 -19.73 -24.68
CA ILE A 107 24.52 -19.52 -26.14
C ILE A 107 25.72 -18.67 -26.58
N ILE A 108 26.14 -17.73 -25.73
CA ILE A 108 27.27 -16.82 -26.00
C ILE A 108 28.61 -17.43 -25.54
N ASP A 109 28.61 -18.43 -24.66
CA ASP A 109 29.82 -19.18 -24.30
C ASP A 109 30.45 -19.81 -25.57
N PRO A 110 31.61 -19.30 -26.04
CA PRO A 110 32.25 -19.79 -27.24
C PRO A 110 32.93 -21.16 -27.02
N GLN A 111 32.89 -21.72 -25.80
CA GLN A 111 33.58 -22.97 -25.49
C GLN A 111 33.00 -24.21 -26.19
N THR A 112 31.77 -24.17 -26.69
CA THR A 112 31.19 -25.28 -27.48
C THR A 112 31.42 -25.16 -29.00
N GLY A 113 31.96 -24.04 -29.48
CA GLY A 113 32.28 -23.80 -30.91
C GLY A 113 33.77 -23.88 -31.27
N GLY A 114 34.67 -24.08 -30.30
CA GLY A 114 36.11 -23.89 -30.47
C GLY A 114 36.97 -25.14 -30.66
N ARG A 115 36.41 -26.33 -30.92
CA ARG A 115 37.25 -27.52 -31.11
C ARG A 115 36.63 -28.60 -32.01
N ARG A 116 36.74 -28.45 -33.33
CA ARG A 116 37.33 -29.47 -34.25
C ARG A 116 37.05 -29.23 -35.74
N ARG A 117 38.13 -29.35 -36.51
CA ARG A 117 38.28 -29.76 -37.93
C ARG A 117 38.00 -28.72 -39.03
N ARG A 118 39.03 -27.98 -39.42
CA ARG A 118 40.01 -28.35 -40.46
C ARG A 118 41.27 -27.50 -40.31
#